data_AF-A0A088S9F8-F1
#
_entry.id   AF-A0A088S9F8-F1
#
_cell.length_a   1.000
_cell.length_b   1.000
_cell.length_c   1.000
_cell.angle_alpha   90.00
_cell.angle_beta   90.00
_cell.angle_gamma   90.00
#
_symmetry.space_group_name_H-M   'P 1'
#
loop_
_entity.id
_entity.type
_entity.pdbx_description
1 polymer ?
#
loop_
_entity_poly.entity_id
_entity_poly.type
_entity_poly.pdbx_seq_one_letter_code
_entity_poly.pdbx_strand_id
1 'polypeptide(L)'
;MGRRLSHVERLPRELLLDVFIDVIRNDNDNFGWIVVLSSVCRSWCRLCQHPVLWEYVAKHICVVYPLVVRLHGMAPYGVESQAVVNRLRFLEAEEQCAVQYGPLHPLPAPSRAALRKTMEKVRRYRESQQYYKYVQRRRRVVLHFFLSITLFSVALAITTAMCVSEGFDMGGLCTTTIVFGMLWMAYLCIIAIIVSNVVMQAHFEPLPLLLRLRRNKLLIAASAVTIMLGICDVVIPTLLIQINLSRKERFSWIWCGITVILSFCLWQLYTLVCIMPAARQQLRYQMTNVNVREGFQFMVLNIPNGFPFLFAAASFCTLQYVQYGYRIYILLGGVPVIVSLGVLTLVFLLDFYSLHRFSDLAMGTCLFLAMLSPISLLVGEFRGLSLLPLAVAAFGVFLTHARYVVGSTIHELMRTIRAERCSCLHRTSDTAKKS
;
A
#
# COMPACT_ATOMS: atom_id res chain seq x y z
N MET A 1 19.96 73.71 3.20
CA MET A 1 18.82 72.79 3.42
C MET A 1 19.35 71.37 3.65
N GLY A 2 19.40 70.92 4.92
CA GLY A 2 19.89 69.58 5.26
C GLY A 2 18.87 68.51 4.89
N ARG A 3 19.25 67.56 4.02
CA ARG A 3 18.44 66.36 3.75
C ARG A 3 18.29 65.60 5.08
N ARG A 4 17.06 65.51 5.60
CA ARG A 4 16.72 64.58 6.69
C ARG A 4 16.85 63.15 6.13
N LEU A 5 18.05 62.60 6.22
CA LEU A 5 18.28 61.17 6.04
C LEU A 5 17.48 60.44 7.11
N SER A 6 16.67 59.47 6.69
CA SER A 6 15.87 58.67 7.62
C SER A 6 16.80 58.01 8.65
N HIS A 7 16.39 57.93 9.93
CA HIS A 7 17.22 57.33 10.99
C HIS A 7 17.67 55.90 10.67
N VAL A 8 16.90 55.20 9.82
CA VAL A 8 17.16 53.82 9.40
C VAL A 8 18.28 53.74 8.34
N GLU A 9 18.53 54.79 7.55
CA GLU A 9 19.66 54.84 6.60
C GLU A 9 21.03 55.02 7.27
N ARG A 10 21.06 55.38 8.57
CA ARG A 10 22.31 55.50 9.35
C ARG A 10 22.78 54.20 9.98
N LEU A 11 21.97 53.13 9.90
CA LEU A 11 22.33 51.84 10.45
C LEU A 11 23.46 51.20 9.62
N PRO A 12 24.40 50.47 10.26
CA PRO A 12 25.34 49.61 9.58
C PRO A 12 24.62 48.66 8.63
N ARG A 13 25.21 48.44 7.45
CA ARG A 13 24.62 47.59 6.40
C ARG A 13 24.35 46.16 6.88
N GLU A 14 25.16 45.65 7.81
CA GLU A 14 25.03 44.33 8.41
C GLU A 14 23.77 44.21 9.27
N LEU A 15 23.52 45.18 10.18
CA LEU A 15 22.31 45.21 11.00
C LEU A 15 21.04 45.38 10.18
N LEU A 16 21.09 46.18 9.11
CA LEU A 16 19.98 46.31 8.16
C LEU A 16 19.69 45.00 7.42
N LEU A 17 20.73 44.25 7.08
CA LEU A 17 20.60 42.97 6.39
C LEU A 17 20.00 41.90 7.31
N ASP A 18 20.38 41.87 8.59
CA ASP A 18 19.78 41.00 9.61
C ASP A 18 18.30 41.33 9.86
N VAL A 19 17.95 42.62 9.95
CA VAL A 19 16.55 43.06 10.07
C VAL A 19 15.74 42.64 8.84
N PHE A 20 16.30 42.73 7.64
CA PHE A 20 15.62 42.29 6.42
C PHE A 20 15.42 40.77 6.41
N ILE A 21 16.42 40.00 6.84
CA ILE A 21 16.33 38.55 7.01
C ILE A 21 15.21 38.19 8.00
N ASP A 22 15.12 38.88 9.14
CA ASP A 22 14.08 38.62 10.15
C ASP A 22 12.67 39.01 9.68
N VAL A 23 12.53 40.11 8.93
CA VAL A 23 11.26 40.48 8.30
C VAL A 23 10.82 39.42 7.28
N ILE A 24 11.75 38.93 6.46
CA ILE A 24 11.51 37.87 5.49
C ILE A 24 11.14 36.55 6.18
N ARG A 25 11.83 36.21 7.27
CA ARG A 25 11.58 35.01 8.08
C ARG A 25 10.14 34.98 8.63
N ASN A 26 9.60 36.15 8.95
CA ASN A 26 8.24 36.30 9.49
C ASN A 26 7.16 36.47 8.40
N ASP A 27 7.51 36.49 7.11
CA ASP A 27 6.57 36.75 5.99
C ASP A 27 5.80 35.52 5.49
N ASN A 28 5.69 34.44 6.28
CA ASN A 28 4.97 33.21 5.89
C ASN A 28 5.29 32.73 4.46
N ASP A 29 6.55 32.85 4.02
CA ASP A 29 7.02 32.47 2.68
C ASP A 29 6.40 33.24 1.49
N ASN A 30 5.76 34.41 1.71
CA ASN A 30 5.22 35.23 0.61
C ASN A 30 6.24 36.20 0.00
N PHE A 31 7.32 36.51 0.70
CA PHE A 31 8.42 37.44 0.33
C PHE A 31 7.95 38.75 -0.34
N GLY A 32 6.70 39.16 -0.09
CA GLY A 32 6.13 40.40 -0.60
C GLY A 32 6.84 41.60 0.00
N TRP A 33 7.37 41.44 1.21
CA TRP A 33 8.21 42.44 1.85
C TRP A 33 9.51 42.72 1.11
N ILE A 34 10.08 41.77 0.35
CA ILE A 34 11.28 42.08 -0.47
C ILE A 34 10.94 43.14 -1.52
N VAL A 35 9.74 43.09 -2.12
CA VAL A 35 9.29 44.09 -3.10
C VAL A 35 9.11 45.44 -2.42
N VAL A 36 8.44 45.46 -1.27
CA VAL A 36 8.20 46.67 -0.47
C VAL A 36 9.52 47.29 0.01
N LEU A 37 10.46 46.49 0.52
CA LEU A 37 11.78 46.94 0.99
C LEU A 37 12.63 47.48 -0.18
N SER A 38 12.54 46.86 -1.35
CA SER A 38 13.28 47.29 -2.55
C SER A 38 12.76 48.58 -3.19
N SER A 39 11.52 48.98 -2.90
CA SER A 39 10.91 50.21 -3.44
C SER A 39 11.10 51.43 -2.54
N VAL A 40 11.55 51.28 -1.29
CA VAL A 40 11.72 52.38 -0.33
C VAL A 40 12.78 53.39 -0.79
N CYS A 41 13.99 52.93 -1.09
CA CYS A 41 15.07 53.80 -1.56
C CYS A 41 16.17 53.01 -2.30
N ARG A 42 17.06 53.73 -3.01
CA ARG A 42 18.16 53.12 -3.80
C ARG A 42 19.15 52.33 -2.94
N SER A 43 19.41 52.75 -1.69
CA SER A 43 20.32 52.05 -0.78
C SER A 43 19.73 50.71 -0.34
N TRP A 44 18.44 50.68 0.01
CA TRP A 44 17.72 49.45 0.36
C TRP A 44 17.55 48.51 -0.82
N CYS A 45 17.30 49.05 -2.01
CA CYS A 45 17.27 48.25 -3.24
C CYS A 45 18.60 47.52 -3.49
N ARG A 46 19.74 48.17 -3.23
CA ARG A 46 21.08 47.53 -3.31
C ARG A 46 21.29 46.48 -2.20
N LEU A 47 20.79 46.72 -1.00
CA LEU A 47 20.81 45.74 0.10
C LEU A 47 19.93 44.52 -0.18
N CYS A 48 18.75 44.71 -0.78
CA CYS A 48 17.88 43.63 -1.24
C CYS A 48 18.49 42.83 -2.39
N GLN A 49 19.53 43.33 -3.06
CA GLN A 49 20.31 42.62 -4.08
C GLN A 49 21.56 41.93 -3.51
N HIS A 50 21.80 42.04 -2.20
CA HIS A 50 22.99 41.49 -1.58
C HIS A 50 22.97 39.94 -1.57
N PRO A 51 24.09 39.28 -1.91
CA PRO A 51 24.13 37.82 -2.06
C PRO A 51 23.74 37.06 -0.79
N VAL A 52 24.07 37.57 0.39
CA VAL A 52 23.73 36.93 1.68
C VAL A 52 22.22 36.83 1.91
N LEU A 53 21.47 37.88 1.55
CA LEU A 53 20.00 37.86 1.64
C LEU A 53 19.42 36.81 0.70
N TRP A 54 19.98 36.70 -0.51
CA TRP A 54 19.57 35.71 -1.50
C TRP A 54 19.99 34.28 -1.14
N GLU A 55 21.13 34.11 -0.49
CA GLU A 55 21.57 32.83 0.06
C GLU A 55 20.64 32.37 1.19
N TYR A 56 20.20 33.29 2.04
CA TYR A 56 19.20 33.01 3.07
C TYR A 56 17.84 32.62 2.45
N VAL A 57 17.33 33.42 1.50
CA VAL A 57 16.08 33.14 0.77
C VAL A 57 16.16 31.80 0.04
N ALA A 58 17.29 31.52 -0.62
CA ALA A 58 17.54 30.25 -1.29
C ALA A 58 17.58 29.09 -0.31
N LYS A 59 18.31 29.18 0.82
CA LYS A 59 18.33 28.15 1.86
C LYS A 59 16.94 27.91 2.44
N HIS A 60 16.19 28.96 2.76
CA HIS A 60 14.84 28.86 3.31
C HIS A 60 13.87 28.16 2.34
N ILE A 61 13.93 28.50 1.05
CA ILE A 61 13.13 27.87 -0.01
C ILE A 61 13.62 26.44 -0.32
N CYS A 62 14.93 26.18 -0.22
CA CYS A 62 15.56 24.92 -0.62
C CYS A 62 15.56 23.84 0.47
N VAL A 63 15.36 24.17 1.74
CA VAL A 63 15.16 23.19 2.83
C VAL A 63 13.89 22.33 2.60
N VAL A 64 12.99 22.75 1.69
CA VAL A 64 11.81 21.97 1.25
C VAL A 64 12.11 21.05 0.03
N TYR A 65 13.36 21.02 -0.48
CA TYR A 65 13.92 20.01 -1.42
C TYR A 65 13.00 19.68 -2.63
N PRO A 66 13.00 20.45 -3.75
CA PRO A 66 14.14 20.46 -4.67
C PRO A 66 14.17 21.68 -5.63
N LEU A 67 14.40 22.91 -5.14
CA LEU A 67 14.81 23.97 -6.07
C LEU A 67 16.28 23.83 -6.45
N VAL A 68 17.11 23.28 -5.55
CA VAL A 68 18.49 22.91 -5.83
C VAL A 68 18.56 21.92 -6.98
N VAL A 69 17.65 20.94 -7.13
CA VAL A 69 17.72 19.99 -8.27
C VAL A 69 17.32 20.64 -9.61
N ARG A 70 16.46 21.67 -9.61
CA ARG A 70 16.08 22.40 -10.84
C ARG A 70 16.97 23.60 -11.16
N LEU A 71 17.59 24.22 -10.16
CA LEU A 71 18.63 25.24 -10.33
C LEU A 71 20.02 24.61 -10.49
N HIS A 72 20.26 23.41 -9.95
CA HIS A 72 21.41 22.53 -10.23
C HIS A 72 21.11 21.58 -11.40
N GLY A 73 20.41 22.07 -12.43
CA GLY A 73 20.72 21.61 -13.79
C GLY A 73 22.19 21.86 -14.19
N MET A 74 22.96 22.57 -13.34
CA MET A 74 24.37 22.94 -13.50
C MET A 74 25.27 22.52 -12.32
N ALA A 75 25.01 21.38 -11.65
CA ALA A 75 26.05 20.73 -10.84
C ALA A 75 26.49 19.43 -11.53
N PRO A 76 27.79 19.10 -11.56
CA PRO A 76 28.27 17.89 -12.21
C PRO A 76 27.66 16.68 -11.52
N TYR A 77 26.77 15.99 -12.24
CA TYR A 77 26.25 14.70 -11.83
C TYR A 77 27.42 13.73 -11.69
N GLY A 78 27.42 12.88 -10.66
CA GLY A 78 28.25 11.68 -10.68
C GLY A 78 27.90 10.85 -11.92
N VAL A 79 28.88 10.12 -12.47
CA VAL A 79 28.80 9.42 -13.77
C VAL A 79 27.52 8.59 -13.93
N GLU A 80 27.05 7.94 -12.86
CA GLU A 80 25.82 7.14 -12.88
C GLU A 80 24.53 7.99 -12.97
N SER A 81 24.48 9.11 -12.26
CA SER A 81 23.34 10.05 -12.31
C SER A 81 23.25 10.80 -13.64
N GLN A 82 24.37 10.97 -14.35
CA GLN A 82 24.44 11.62 -15.66
C GLN A 82 23.85 10.74 -16.78
N ALA A 83 24.01 9.42 -16.69
CA ALA A 83 23.37 8.48 -17.61
C ALA A 83 21.84 8.48 -17.51
N VAL A 84 21.30 8.67 -16.29
CA VAL A 84 19.85 8.77 -16.03
C VAL A 84 19.29 10.08 -16.57
N VAL A 85 20.01 11.19 -16.37
CA VAL A 85 19.63 12.52 -16.89
C VAL A 85 19.70 12.57 -18.40
N ASN A 86 20.72 11.98 -19.03
CA ASN A 86 20.82 11.91 -20.49
C ASN A 86 19.68 11.06 -21.09
N ARG A 87 19.29 9.95 -20.45
CA ARG A 87 18.11 9.16 -20.85
C ARG A 87 16.79 9.92 -20.71
N LEU A 88 16.68 10.84 -19.74
CA LEU A 88 15.51 11.71 -19.58
C LEU A 88 15.51 12.85 -20.63
N ARG A 89 16.68 13.39 -20.95
CA ARG A 89 16.89 14.44 -21.97
C ARG A 89 16.55 13.98 -23.40
N PHE A 90 16.70 12.69 -23.68
CA PHE A 90 16.27 12.07 -24.95
C PHE A 90 14.75 11.84 -25.04
N LEU A 91 14.02 11.91 -23.92
CA LEU A 91 12.57 11.66 -23.87
C LEU A 91 11.74 12.94 -23.81
N GLU A 92 12.34 14.07 -23.43
CA GLU A 92 11.76 15.41 -23.51
C GLU A 92 12.44 16.18 -24.64
N ALA A 93 12.06 15.87 -25.89
CA ALA A 93 12.36 16.75 -27.01
C ALA A 93 11.59 18.07 -26.82
N GLU A 94 12.33 19.17 -26.96
CA GLU A 94 11.86 20.55 -27.13
C GLU A 94 11.12 21.19 -25.95
N GLU A 95 11.88 21.67 -24.96
CA GLU A 95 11.60 23.00 -24.41
C GLU A 95 12.90 23.70 -23.94
N GLN A 96 13.47 24.45 -24.90
CA GLN A 96 14.22 25.69 -24.72
C GLN A 96 15.61 25.65 -24.03
N CYS A 97 16.63 25.55 -24.89
CA CYS A 97 17.97 26.14 -24.79
C CYS A 97 18.52 26.47 -23.39
N ALA A 98 19.27 25.53 -22.80
CA ALA A 98 20.18 25.84 -21.71
C ALA A 98 21.56 26.21 -22.28
N VAL A 99 21.87 27.50 -22.31
CA VAL A 99 23.22 28.02 -22.53
C VAL A 99 24.13 27.47 -21.42
N GLN A 100 25.13 26.68 -21.79
CA GLN A 100 26.18 26.20 -20.89
C GLN A 100 27.09 27.36 -20.49
N TYR A 101 27.03 27.80 -19.24
CA TYR A 101 28.04 28.69 -18.66
C TYR A 101 29.21 27.85 -18.13
N GLY A 102 30.44 28.26 -18.47
CA GLY A 102 31.65 27.62 -17.98
C GLY A 102 31.80 27.74 -16.45
N PRO A 103 32.51 26.80 -15.80
CA PRO A 103 32.57 26.64 -14.34
C PRO A 103 33.25 27.79 -13.55
N LEU A 104 33.71 28.85 -14.21
CA LEU A 104 34.52 29.93 -13.64
C LEU A 104 33.86 31.31 -13.70
N HIS A 105 32.56 31.40 -14.02
CA HIS A 105 31.84 32.67 -13.95
C HIS A 105 30.90 32.72 -12.75
N PRO A 106 30.94 33.79 -11.92
CA PRO A 106 29.96 33.98 -10.87
C PRO A 106 28.57 34.01 -11.51
N LEU A 107 27.72 33.08 -11.12
CA LEU A 107 26.37 32.97 -11.66
C LEU A 107 25.63 34.30 -11.45
N PRO A 108 25.01 34.87 -12.49
CA PRO A 108 24.23 36.09 -12.34
C PRO A 108 23.09 35.83 -11.36
N ALA A 109 22.80 36.82 -10.51
CA ALA A 109 21.70 36.73 -9.57
C ALA A 109 20.40 36.41 -10.34
N PRO A 110 19.58 35.44 -9.87
CA PRO A 110 18.39 35.01 -10.58
C PRO A 110 17.45 36.19 -10.82
N SER A 111 16.87 36.27 -12.01
CA SER A 111 15.93 37.34 -12.33
C SER A 111 14.69 37.25 -11.43
N ARG A 112 14.12 38.41 -11.06
CA ARG A 112 12.94 38.49 -10.18
C ARG A 112 11.76 37.63 -10.66
N ALA A 113 11.56 37.54 -11.97
CA ALA A 113 10.52 36.71 -12.58
C ALA A 113 10.78 35.21 -12.43
N ALA A 114 12.05 34.78 -12.59
CA ALA A 114 12.43 33.38 -12.41
C ALA A 114 12.23 32.94 -10.95
N LEU A 115 12.59 33.80 -9.98
CA LEU A 115 12.39 33.56 -8.55
C LEU A 115 10.91 33.43 -8.19
N ARG A 116 10.05 34.34 -8.67
CA ARG A 116 8.61 34.26 -8.40
C ARG A 116 8.01 32.96 -8.96
N LYS A 117 8.38 32.58 -10.19
CA LYS A 117 7.91 31.35 -10.84
C LYS A 117 8.38 30.09 -10.10
N THR A 118 9.60 30.08 -9.57
CA THR A 118 10.13 28.94 -8.80
C THR A 118 9.48 28.84 -7.43
N MET A 119 9.22 29.96 -6.77
CA MET A 119 8.51 30.01 -5.49
C MET A 119 7.07 29.53 -5.60
N GLU A 120 6.32 29.96 -6.63
CA GLU A 120 4.97 29.45 -6.88
C GLU A 120 4.96 27.94 -7.08
N LYS A 121 5.99 27.39 -7.74
CA LYS A 121 6.16 25.92 -7.88
C LYS A 121 6.42 25.24 -6.54
N VAL A 122 7.24 25.81 -5.65
CA VAL A 122 7.48 25.25 -4.30
C VAL A 122 6.24 25.32 -3.44
N ARG A 123 5.48 26.42 -3.50
CA ARG A 123 4.23 26.56 -2.77
C ARG A 123 3.21 25.50 -3.18
N ARG A 124 2.98 25.33 -4.49
CA ARG A 124 2.11 24.25 -5.02
C ARG A 124 2.61 22.86 -4.64
N TYR A 125 3.92 22.66 -4.60
CA TYR A 125 4.52 21.40 -4.15
C TYR A 125 4.27 21.16 -2.66
N ARG A 126 4.43 22.18 -1.80
CA ARG A 126 4.18 22.08 -0.37
C ARG A 126 2.70 21.84 -0.06
N GLU A 127 1.79 22.52 -0.76
CA GLU A 127 0.34 22.30 -0.66
C GLU A 127 -0.03 20.87 -1.09
N SER A 128 0.50 20.38 -2.21
CA SER A 128 0.26 19.00 -2.66
C SER A 128 0.88 17.96 -1.72
N GLN A 129 2.05 18.24 -1.11
CA GLN A 129 2.67 17.36 -0.12
C GLN A 129 1.88 17.33 1.20
N GLN A 130 1.31 18.46 1.63
CA GLN A 130 0.42 18.51 2.80
C GLN A 130 -0.85 17.71 2.55
N TYR A 131 -1.46 17.87 1.37
CA TYR A 131 -2.62 17.08 0.96
C TYR A 131 -2.29 15.58 0.86
N TYR A 132 -1.14 15.23 0.28
CA TYR A 132 -0.66 13.84 0.24
C TYR A 132 -0.51 13.23 1.64
N LYS A 133 0.11 13.95 2.59
CA LYS A 133 0.24 13.49 3.97
C LYS A 133 -1.12 13.32 4.65
N TYR A 134 -2.08 14.20 4.36
CA TYR A 134 -3.45 14.07 4.85
C TYR A 134 -4.13 12.80 4.32
N VAL A 135 -4.10 12.59 2.99
CA VAL A 135 -4.66 11.40 2.34
C VAL A 135 -4.00 10.12 2.85
N GLN A 136 -2.67 10.12 3.01
CA GLN A 136 -1.91 8.96 3.51
C GLN A 136 -2.31 8.56 4.94
N ARG A 137 -2.64 9.52 5.81
CA ARG A 137 -3.15 9.22 7.17
C ARG A 137 -4.54 8.59 7.11
N ARG A 138 -5.45 9.17 6.33
CA ARG A 138 -6.84 8.67 6.19
C ARG A 138 -6.92 7.33 5.47
N ARG A 139 -5.98 7.05 4.57
CA ARG A 139 -5.87 5.79 3.81
C ARG A 139 -5.96 4.55 4.71
N ARG A 140 -5.16 4.49 5.77
CA ARG A 140 -5.08 3.29 6.61
C ARG A 140 -6.45 2.94 7.17
N VAL A 141 -7.19 3.95 7.64
CA VAL A 141 -8.55 3.78 8.16
C VAL A 141 -9.50 3.31 7.07
N VAL A 142 -9.50 3.93 5.89
CA VAL A 142 -10.40 3.57 4.78
C VAL A 142 -10.13 2.14 4.30
N LEU A 143 -8.86 1.76 4.11
CA LEU A 143 -8.51 0.40 3.69
C LEU A 143 -8.91 -0.64 4.73
N HIS A 144 -8.70 -0.36 6.01
CA HIS A 144 -9.16 -1.25 7.08
C HIS A 144 -10.68 -1.34 7.13
N PHE A 145 -11.41 -0.25 6.89
CA PHE A 145 -12.86 -0.28 6.81
C PHE A 145 -13.39 -1.15 5.67
N PHE A 146 -12.83 -1.00 4.46
CA PHE A 146 -13.18 -1.90 3.34
C PHE A 146 -12.84 -3.35 3.64
N LEU A 147 -11.70 -3.62 4.28
CA LEU A 147 -11.33 -4.97 4.68
C LEU A 147 -12.31 -5.55 5.72
N SER A 148 -12.78 -4.75 6.68
CA SER A 148 -13.83 -5.17 7.61
C SER A 148 -15.14 -5.49 6.90
N ILE A 149 -15.53 -4.70 5.88
CA ILE A 149 -16.70 -5.00 5.04
C ILE A 149 -16.52 -6.32 4.30
N THR A 150 -15.35 -6.56 3.69
CA THR A 150 -15.05 -7.83 3.00
C THR A 150 -15.14 -9.02 3.97
N LEU A 151 -14.56 -8.92 5.16
CA LEU A 151 -14.60 -10.00 6.15
C LEU A 151 -16.04 -10.26 6.63
N PHE A 152 -16.81 -9.19 6.84
CA PHE A 152 -18.21 -9.28 7.22
C PHE A 152 -19.06 -9.93 6.13
N SER A 153 -18.86 -9.55 4.86
CA SER A 153 -19.63 -10.11 3.75
C SER A 153 -19.32 -11.59 3.53
N VAL A 154 -18.06 -12.00 3.70
CA VAL A 154 -17.67 -13.42 3.67
C VAL A 154 -18.29 -14.19 4.85
N ALA A 155 -18.23 -13.66 6.08
CA ALA A 155 -18.83 -14.32 7.24
C ALA A 155 -20.35 -14.48 7.08
N LEU A 156 -21.03 -13.44 6.58
CA LEU A 156 -22.45 -13.51 6.26
C LEU A 156 -22.75 -14.49 5.13
N ALA A 157 -21.93 -14.54 4.07
CA ALA A 157 -22.12 -15.49 2.97
C ALA A 157 -22.02 -16.96 3.44
N ILE A 158 -21.06 -17.27 4.32
CA ILE A 158 -20.90 -18.62 4.88
C ILE A 158 -22.11 -18.97 5.77
N THR A 159 -22.57 -18.02 6.57
CA THR A 159 -23.69 -18.22 7.49
C THR A 159 -25.01 -18.36 6.75
N THR A 160 -25.26 -17.56 5.72
CA THR A 160 -26.44 -17.71 4.87
C THR A 160 -26.38 -19.01 4.08
N ALA A 161 -25.20 -19.43 3.59
CA ALA A 161 -25.03 -20.73 2.94
C ALA A 161 -25.35 -21.89 3.91
N MET A 162 -24.89 -21.81 5.16
CA MET A 162 -25.24 -22.76 6.23
C MET A 162 -26.75 -22.85 6.43
N CYS A 163 -27.44 -21.72 6.62
CA CYS A 163 -28.89 -21.68 6.81
C CYS A 163 -29.65 -22.25 5.61
N VAL A 164 -29.24 -21.89 4.39
CA VAL A 164 -29.83 -22.42 3.14
C VAL A 164 -29.67 -23.93 3.07
N SER A 165 -28.49 -24.46 3.40
CA SER A 165 -28.23 -25.91 3.35
C SER A 165 -28.96 -26.73 4.41
N GLU A 166 -29.36 -26.12 5.55
CA GLU A 166 -30.26 -26.75 6.54
C GLU A 166 -31.74 -26.56 6.19
N GLY A 167 -32.08 -25.79 5.15
CA GLY A 167 -33.46 -25.50 4.77
C GLY A 167 -34.17 -24.46 5.66
N PHE A 168 -33.41 -23.65 6.42
CA PHE A 168 -33.99 -22.54 7.17
C PHE A 168 -34.39 -21.39 6.23
N ASP A 169 -35.69 -21.16 6.07
CA ASP A 169 -36.21 -19.99 5.34
C ASP A 169 -36.52 -18.84 6.33
N MET A 170 -35.54 -17.98 6.58
CA MET A 170 -35.71 -16.75 7.36
C MET A 170 -36.36 -15.65 6.49
N GLY A 171 -37.59 -15.88 6.03
CA GLY A 171 -38.38 -14.90 5.28
C GLY A 171 -37.74 -14.43 3.97
N GLY A 172 -37.09 -15.33 3.22
CA GLY A 172 -36.43 -15.00 1.95
C GLY A 172 -35.03 -14.38 2.08
N LEU A 173 -34.53 -14.14 3.30
CA LEU A 173 -33.15 -13.66 3.54
C LEU A 173 -32.10 -14.77 3.35
N CYS A 174 -32.50 -16.04 3.46
CA CYS A 174 -31.64 -17.19 3.27
C CYS A 174 -31.90 -17.81 1.90
N THR A 175 -31.34 -17.19 0.86
CA THR A 175 -31.41 -17.70 -0.52
C THR A 175 -30.02 -17.80 -1.13
N THR A 176 -29.85 -18.69 -2.11
CA THR A 176 -28.59 -18.85 -2.86
C THR A 176 -28.18 -17.56 -3.56
N THR A 177 -29.14 -16.77 -4.04
CA THR A 177 -28.90 -15.46 -4.66
C THR A 177 -28.27 -14.45 -3.69
N ILE A 178 -28.70 -14.44 -2.43
CA ILE A 178 -28.13 -13.58 -1.39
C ILE A 178 -26.70 -14.03 -1.05
N VAL A 179 -26.45 -15.35 -0.96
CA VAL A 179 -25.08 -15.89 -0.76
C VAL A 179 -24.13 -15.34 -1.83
N PHE A 180 -24.50 -15.47 -3.11
CA PHE A 180 -23.69 -14.95 -4.20
C PHE A 180 -23.60 -13.42 -4.19
N GLY A 181 -24.69 -12.71 -3.88
CA GLY A 181 -24.67 -11.25 -3.72
C GLY A 181 -23.65 -10.77 -2.69
N MET A 182 -23.56 -11.44 -1.54
CA MET A 182 -22.58 -11.14 -0.50
C MET A 182 -21.14 -11.44 -0.94
N LEU A 183 -20.92 -12.52 -1.71
CA LEU A 183 -19.61 -12.83 -2.32
C LEU A 183 -19.21 -11.78 -3.36
N TRP A 184 -20.13 -11.35 -4.23
CA TRP A 184 -19.89 -10.29 -5.20
C TRP A 184 -19.50 -8.97 -4.53
N MET A 185 -20.17 -8.62 -3.43
CA MET A 185 -19.81 -7.46 -2.62
C MET A 185 -18.41 -7.60 -2.01
N ALA A 186 -18.03 -8.80 -1.54
CA ALA A 186 -16.67 -9.08 -1.05
C ALA A 186 -15.63 -8.83 -2.15
N TYR A 187 -15.85 -9.35 -3.35
CA TYR A 187 -14.93 -9.22 -4.49
C TYR A 187 -14.79 -7.77 -4.94
N LEU A 188 -15.88 -7.01 -5.03
CA LEU A 188 -15.85 -5.58 -5.34
C LEU A 188 -15.05 -4.79 -4.30
N CYS A 189 -15.20 -5.11 -3.01
CA CYS A 189 -14.42 -4.47 -1.95
C CYS A 189 -12.92 -4.78 -2.07
N ILE A 190 -12.55 -6.03 -2.40
CA ILE A 190 -11.14 -6.41 -2.62
C ILE A 190 -10.56 -5.65 -3.83
N ILE A 191 -11.27 -5.60 -4.95
CA ILE A 191 -10.83 -4.85 -6.14
C ILE A 191 -10.69 -3.35 -5.80
N ALA A 192 -11.66 -2.78 -5.08
CA ALA A 192 -11.59 -1.40 -4.63
C ALA A 192 -10.37 -1.12 -3.72
N ILE A 193 -10.03 -2.03 -2.81
CA ILE A 193 -8.81 -1.95 -1.98
C ILE A 193 -7.55 -1.92 -2.84
N ILE A 194 -7.44 -2.83 -3.82
CA ILE A 194 -6.25 -2.92 -4.70
C ILE A 194 -6.14 -1.68 -5.57
N VAL A 195 -7.22 -1.28 -6.24
CA VAL A 195 -7.26 -0.10 -7.12
C VAL A 195 -6.98 1.17 -6.33
N SER A 196 -7.61 1.34 -5.16
CA SER A 196 -7.35 2.49 -4.28
C SER A 196 -5.89 2.59 -3.87
N ASN A 197 -5.26 1.45 -3.55
CA ASN A 197 -3.84 1.39 -3.21
C ASN A 197 -2.95 1.84 -4.38
N VAL A 198 -3.20 1.35 -5.59
CA VAL A 198 -2.47 1.70 -6.81
C VAL A 198 -2.66 3.17 -7.17
N VAL A 199 -3.91 3.63 -7.23
CA VAL A 199 -4.26 5.03 -7.55
C VAL A 199 -3.57 5.96 -6.58
N MET A 200 -3.55 5.63 -5.29
CA MET A 200 -2.97 6.55 -4.32
C MET A 200 -1.44 6.61 -4.38
N GLN A 201 -0.76 5.49 -4.68
CA GLN A 201 0.69 5.50 -4.90
C GLN A 201 1.08 6.13 -6.25
N ALA A 202 0.22 6.03 -7.28
CA ALA A 202 0.51 6.57 -8.61
C ALA A 202 0.07 8.04 -8.81
N HIS A 203 -1.04 8.47 -8.18
CA HIS A 203 -1.71 9.74 -8.48
C HIS A 203 -1.44 10.84 -7.46
N PHE A 204 -1.35 10.53 -6.17
CA PHE A 204 -1.24 11.57 -5.12
C PHE A 204 0.20 11.93 -4.72
N GLU A 205 1.22 11.17 -5.13
CA GLU A 205 2.62 11.55 -4.86
C GLU A 205 2.96 12.87 -5.57
N PRO A 206 3.63 13.85 -4.92
CA PRO A 206 3.86 15.19 -5.47
C PRO A 206 4.94 15.25 -6.58
N LEU A 207 5.33 14.10 -7.14
CA LEU A 207 6.30 13.95 -8.22
C LEU A 207 5.63 14.01 -9.61
N PRO A 208 6.38 14.31 -10.69
CA PRO A 208 5.83 14.27 -12.06
C PRO A 208 5.40 12.84 -12.48
N LEU A 209 4.33 12.75 -13.29
CA LEU A 209 3.59 11.52 -13.58
C LEU A 209 4.43 10.42 -14.26
N LEU A 210 5.28 10.75 -15.23
CA LEU A 210 6.11 9.78 -15.94
C LEU A 210 7.17 9.11 -15.05
N LEU A 211 7.84 9.90 -14.19
CA LEU A 211 8.81 9.38 -13.22
C LEU A 211 8.13 8.48 -12.17
N ARG A 212 6.90 8.81 -11.75
CA ARG A 212 6.09 7.98 -10.84
C ARG A 212 5.72 6.64 -11.47
N LEU A 213 5.17 6.65 -12.69
CA LEU A 213 4.78 5.42 -13.40
C LEU A 213 5.97 4.49 -13.64
N ARG A 214 7.15 5.04 -13.94
CA ARG A 214 8.37 4.24 -14.13
C ARG A 214 8.87 3.64 -12.81
N ARG A 215 8.84 4.40 -11.72
CA ARG A 215 9.23 3.93 -10.38
C ARG A 215 8.28 2.86 -9.85
N ASN A 216 6.98 3.05 -10.05
CA ASN A 216 5.93 2.18 -9.53
C ASN A 216 5.48 1.12 -10.54
N LYS A 217 6.23 0.92 -11.65
CA LYS A 217 5.89 -0.06 -12.70
C LYS A 217 5.72 -1.48 -12.14
N LEU A 218 6.60 -1.89 -11.22
CA LEU A 218 6.54 -3.21 -10.61
C LEU A 218 5.30 -3.39 -9.73
N LEU A 219 4.92 -2.35 -8.97
CA LEU A 219 3.71 -2.37 -8.17
C LEU A 219 2.45 -2.43 -9.07
N ILE A 220 2.38 -1.60 -10.11
CA ILE A 220 1.24 -1.58 -11.03
C ILE A 220 1.12 -2.94 -11.73
N ALA A 221 2.24 -3.48 -12.25
CA ALA A 221 2.26 -4.80 -12.86
C ALA A 221 1.84 -5.90 -11.88
N ALA A 222 2.40 -5.92 -10.67
CA ALA A 222 2.04 -6.89 -9.64
C ALA A 222 0.56 -6.80 -9.27
N SER A 223 0.02 -5.59 -9.07
CA SER A 223 -1.40 -5.39 -8.75
C SER A 223 -2.33 -5.83 -9.89
N ALA A 224 -1.98 -5.54 -11.15
CA ALA A 224 -2.73 -5.97 -12.31
C ALA A 224 -2.71 -7.50 -12.45
N VAL A 225 -1.55 -8.13 -12.26
CA VAL A 225 -1.41 -9.60 -12.24
C VAL A 225 -2.25 -10.20 -11.12
N THR A 226 -2.25 -9.62 -9.91
CA THR A 226 -3.08 -10.13 -8.81
C THR A 226 -4.58 -10.02 -9.09
N ILE A 227 -5.02 -8.94 -9.74
CA ILE A 227 -6.43 -8.81 -10.15
C ILE A 227 -6.77 -9.85 -11.22
N MET A 228 -5.91 -10.04 -12.22
CA MET A 228 -6.12 -11.04 -13.28
C MET A 228 -6.18 -12.46 -12.70
N LEU A 229 -5.27 -12.81 -11.79
CA LEU A 229 -5.31 -14.09 -11.09
C LEU A 229 -6.59 -14.23 -10.25
N GLY A 230 -6.99 -13.19 -9.51
CA GLY A 230 -8.25 -13.21 -8.76
C GLY A 230 -9.49 -13.38 -9.66
N ILE A 231 -9.49 -12.79 -10.85
CA ILE A 231 -10.58 -12.97 -11.82
C ILE A 231 -10.60 -14.43 -12.31
N CYS A 232 -9.45 -14.97 -12.71
CA CYS A 232 -9.34 -16.34 -13.22
C CYS A 232 -9.63 -17.41 -12.16
N ASP A 233 -9.13 -17.23 -10.94
CA ASP A 233 -9.11 -18.27 -9.91
C ASP A 233 -10.26 -18.17 -8.89
N VAL A 234 -10.96 -17.03 -8.84
CA VAL A 234 -12.05 -16.82 -7.88
C VAL A 234 -13.33 -16.39 -8.58
N VAL A 235 -13.28 -15.32 -9.39
CA VAL A 235 -14.49 -14.74 -10.00
C VAL A 235 -15.12 -15.67 -11.03
N ILE A 236 -14.33 -16.17 -11.99
CA ILE A 236 -14.83 -17.08 -13.02
C ILE A 236 -15.38 -18.37 -12.41
N PRO A 237 -14.69 -19.07 -11.49
CA PRO A 237 -15.25 -20.23 -10.80
C PRO A 237 -16.55 -19.94 -10.06
N THR A 238 -16.62 -18.83 -9.33
CA THR A 238 -17.83 -18.44 -8.59
C THR A 238 -19.00 -18.23 -9.55
N LEU A 239 -18.76 -17.55 -10.69
CA LEU A 239 -19.76 -17.32 -11.73
C LEU A 239 -20.21 -18.63 -12.39
N LEU A 240 -19.27 -19.53 -12.70
CA LEU A 240 -19.59 -20.85 -13.26
C LEU A 240 -20.42 -21.69 -12.29
N ILE A 241 -20.11 -21.68 -11.00
CA ILE A 241 -20.90 -22.33 -9.95
C ILE A 241 -22.31 -21.74 -9.89
N GLN A 242 -22.43 -20.41 -9.88
CA GLN A 242 -23.72 -19.72 -9.86
C GLN A 242 -24.57 -20.07 -11.09
N ILE A 243 -23.97 -20.08 -12.29
CA ILE A 243 -24.64 -20.49 -13.53
C ILE A 243 -25.05 -21.96 -13.44
N ASN A 244 -24.16 -22.86 -13.02
CA ASN A 244 -24.46 -24.30 -12.95
C ASN A 244 -25.61 -24.60 -11.97
N LEU A 245 -25.68 -23.89 -10.85
CA LEU A 245 -26.77 -24.01 -9.88
C LEU A 245 -28.10 -23.48 -10.41
N SER A 246 -28.09 -22.49 -11.31
CA SER A 246 -29.31 -21.90 -11.90
C SER A 246 -29.91 -22.74 -13.03
N ARG A 247 -29.17 -23.71 -13.59
CA ARG A 247 -29.60 -24.53 -14.72
C ARG A 247 -30.41 -25.75 -14.27
N LYS A 248 -31.36 -26.16 -15.12
CA LYS A 248 -32.11 -27.42 -14.99
C LYS A 248 -31.21 -28.64 -15.25
N GLU A 249 -30.41 -28.58 -16.32
CA GLU A 249 -29.38 -29.58 -16.64
C GLU A 249 -28.00 -29.03 -16.27
N ARG A 250 -27.37 -29.71 -15.30
CA ARG A 250 -26.05 -29.34 -14.79
C ARG A 250 -24.96 -29.90 -15.68
N PHE A 251 -23.94 -29.09 -15.97
CA PHE A 251 -22.71 -29.58 -16.59
C PHE A 251 -21.74 -30.08 -15.52
N SER A 252 -20.72 -30.84 -15.92
CA SER A 252 -19.75 -31.42 -14.99
C SER A 252 -19.12 -30.34 -14.10
N TRP A 253 -19.13 -30.57 -12.79
CA TRP A 253 -18.60 -29.64 -11.79
C TRP A 253 -17.11 -29.34 -12.00
N ILE A 254 -16.36 -30.22 -12.66
CA ILE A 254 -14.95 -30.01 -13.00
C ILE A 254 -14.75 -28.73 -13.81
N TRP A 255 -15.66 -28.43 -14.74
CA TRP A 255 -15.59 -27.21 -15.55
C TRP A 255 -15.67 -25.94 -14.69
N CYS A 256 -16.34 -26.00 -13.53
CA CYS A 256 -16.45 -24.85 -12.64
C CYS A 256 -15.11 -24.46 -11.99
N GLY A 257 -14.16 -25.40 -11.84
CA GLY A 257 -12.84 -25.10 -11.25
C GLY A 257 -11.66 -25.38 -12.16
N ILE A 258 -11.91 -25.54 -13.47
CA ILE A 258 -10.83 -25.82 -14.43
C ILE A 258 -9.79 -24.70 -14.46
N THR A 259 -10.21 -23.44 -14.28
CA THR A 259 -9.30 -22.29 -14.23
C THR A 259 -8.38 -22.35 -13.02
N VAL A 260 -8.92 -22.69 -11.84
CA VAL A 260 -8.16 -22.88 -10.60
C VAL A 260 -7.14 -23.99 -10.73
N ILE A 261 -7.57 -25.14 -11.27
CA ILE A 261 -6.69 -26.31 -11.48
C ILE A 261 -5.57 -25.95 -12.45
N LEU A 262 -5.90 -25.30 -13.59
CA LEU A 262 -4.91 -24.88 -14.57
C LEU A 262 -3.93 -23.85 -13.99
N SER A 263 -4.40 -22.89 -13.19
CA SER A 263 -3.56 -21.88 -12.53
C SER A 263 -2.53 -22.53 -11.60
N PHE A 264 -2.97 -23.46 -10.73
CA PHE A 264 -2.05 -24.19 -9.85
C PHE A 264 -1.11 -25.13 -10.62
N CYS A 265 -1.57 -25.77 -11.70
CA CYS A 265 -0.72 -26.59 -12.56
C CYS A 265 0.35 -25.75 -13.30
N LEU A 266 0.00 -24.55 -13.77
CA LEU A 266 0.94 -23.61 -14.38
C LEU A 266 1.94 -23.10 -13.35
N TRP A 267 1.50 -22.83 -12.13
CA TRP A 267 2.40 -22.48 -11.04
C TRP A 267 3.33 -23.65 -10.67
N GLN A 268 2.83 -24.88 -10.65
CA GLN A 268 3.67 -26.06 -10.46
C GLN A 268 4.70 -26.18 -11.59
N LEU A 269 4.30 -25.99 -12.84
CA LEU A 269 5.21 -26.00 -13.99
C LEU A 269 6.29 -24.93 -13.87
N TYR A 270 5.92 -23.71 -13.47
CA TYR A 270 6.88 -22.64 -13.19
C TYR A 270 7.88 -23.03 -12.10
N THR A 271 7.39 -23.61 -11.00
CA THR A 271 8.22 -24.08 -9.88
C THR A 271 9.21 -25.17 -10.36
N LEU A 272 8.74 -26.11 -11.18
CA LEU A 272 9.56 -27.17 -11.75
C LEU A 272 10.62 -26.64 -12.73
N VAL A 273 10.29 -25.65 -13.56
CA VAL A 273 11.20 -25.09 -14.57
C VAL A 273 12.23 -24.15 -13.94
N CYS A 274 11.82 -23.31 -12.99
CA CYS A 274 12.67 -22.24 -12.47
C CYS A 274 13.41 -22.61 -11.18
N ILE A 275 12.82 -23.43 -10.30
CA ILE A 275 13.36 -23.71 -8.95
C ILE A 275 14.03 -25.08 -8.90
N MET A 276 13.48 -26.08 -9.61
CA MET A 276 14.03 -27.44 -9.60
C MET A 276 15.46 -27.58 -10.17
N PRO A 277 15.94 -26.78 -11.16
CA PRO A 277 17.33 -26.86 -11.61
C PRO A 277 18.33 -26.49 -10.51
N ALA A 278 18.03 -25.47 -9.71
CA ALA A 278 18.86 -25.05 -8.58
C ALA A 278 18.84 -26.10 -7.47
N ALA A 279 17.67 -26.65 -7.15
CA ALA A 279 17.52 -27.75 -6.20
C ALA A 279 18.26 -29.02 -6.65
N ARG A 280 18.29 -29.31 -7.97
CA ARG A 280 19.02 -30.46 -8.55
C ARG A 280 20.54 -30.28 -8.48
N GLN A 281 21.04 -29.06 -8.67
CA GLN A 281 22.47 -28.76 -8.49
C GLN A 281 22.89 -28.92 -7.03
N GLN A 282 22.06 -28.45 -6.09
CA GLN A 282 22.30 -28.61 -4.66
C GLN A 282 22.22 -30.08 -4.20
N LEU A 283 21.30 -30.87 -4.75
CA LEU A 283 21.23 -32.32 -4.53
C LEU A 283 22.47 -33.06 -5.05
N ARG A 284 22.99 -32.69 -6.22
CA ARG A 284 24.25 -33.27 -6.74
C ARG A 284 25.43 -32.97 -5.82
N TYR A 285 25.47 -31.78 -5.24
CA TYR A 285 26.48 -31.38 -4.26
C TYR A 285 26.35 -32.15 -2.93
N GLN A 286 25.13 -32.47 -2.49
CA GLN A 286 24.90 -33.25 -1.27
C GLN A 286 25.07 -34.77 -1.47
N MET A 287 24.85 -35.30 -2.67
CA MET A 287 25.18 -36.70 -2.97
C MET A 287 26.68 -36.98 -2.88
N THR A 288 27.54 -35.96 -3.05
CA THR A 288 28.99 -36.10 -2.87
C THR A 288 29.45 -36.04 -1.41
N ASN A 289 28.69 -35.43 -0.49
CA ASN A 289 28.97 -35.38 0.95
C ASN A 289 27.67 -35.68 1.71
N VAL A 290 27.42 -36.96 2.00
CA VAL A 290 26.17 -37.41 2.61
C VAL A 290 26.08 -36.93 4.07
N ASN A 291 25.38 -35.83 4.28
CA ASN A 291 25.01 -35.35 5.61
C ASN A 291 23.49 -35.51 5.78
N VAL A 292 23.07 -36.52 6.56
CA VAL A 292 21.65 -36.86 6.78
C VAL A 292 20.84 -35.67 7.31
N ARG A 293 21.46 -34.83 8.14
CA ARG A 293 20.83 -33.61 8.68
C ARG A 293 20.52 -32.59 7.58
N GLU A 294 21.44 -32.40 6.64
CA GLU A 294 21.24 -31.48 5.54
C GLU A 294 20.27 -32.03 4.50
N GLY A 295 20.24 -33.34 4.29
CA GLY A 295 19.23 -34.01 3.45
C GLY A 295 17.81 -33.83 4.01
N PHE A 296 17.63 -33.95 5.33
CA PHE A 296 16.35 -33.67 5.98
C PHE A 296 15.96 -32.19 5.88
N GLN A 297 16.90 -31.27 6.14
CA GLN A 297 16.66 -29.82 5.96
C GLN A 297 16.30 -29.48 4.52
N PHE A 298 16.97 -30.08 3.53
CA PHE A 298 16.67 -29.90 2.12
C PHE A 298 15.26 -30.39 1.78
N MET A 299 14.84 -31.55 2.29
CA MET A 299 13.47 -32.04 2.10
C MET A 299 12.46 -31.05 2.69
N VAL A 300 12.64 -30.62 3.94
CA VAL A 300 11.76 -29.66 4.63
C VAL A 300 11.65 -28.33 3.88
N LEU A 301 12.78 -27.80 3.38
CA LEU A 301 12.83 -26.55 2.61
C LEU A 301 12.13 -26.65 1.24
N ASN A 302 11.97 -27.86 0.70
CA ASN A 302 11.33 -28.10 -0.59
C ASN A 302 9.87 -28.58 -0.49
N ILE A 303 9.36 -28.92 0.70
CA ILE A 303 7.92 -29.21 0.92
C ILE A 303 7.03 -28.09 0.34
N PRO A 304 7.36 -26.79 0.50
CA PRO A 304 6.54 -25.73 -0.05
C PRO A 304 6.36 -25.76 -1.56
N ASN A 305 7.33 -26.31 -2.29
CA ASN A 305 7.31 -26.42 -3.75
C ASN A 305 6.31 -27.49 -4.25
N GLY A 306 5.79 -28.34 -3.36
CA GLY A 306 4.73 -29.30 -3.65
C GLY A 306 3.32 -28.78 -3.38
N PHE A 307 3.17 -27.65 -2.68
CA PHE A 307 1.85 -27.12 -2.34
C PHE A 307 0.96 -26.78 -3.54
N PRO A 308 1.45 -26.15 -4.63
CA PRO A 308 0.58 -25.84 -5.77
C PRO A 308 -0.09 -27.10 -6.34
N PHE A 309 0.68 -28.18 -6.51
CA PHE A 309 0.13 -29.47 -6.94
C PHE A 309 -0.90 -30.04 -5.94
N LEU A 310 -0.63 -29.97 -4.64
CA LEU A 310 -1.56 -30.42 -3.61
C LEU A 310 -2.87 -29.62 -3.63
N PHE A 311 -2.83 -28.31 -3.85
CA PHE A 311 -4.02 -27.47 -3.99
C PHE A 311 -4.78 -27.72 -5.30
N ALA A 312 -4.09 -28.02 -6.41
CA ALA A 312 -4.72 -28.45 -7.66
C ALA A 312 -5.48 -29.77 -7.46
N ALA A 313 -4.82 -30.76 -6.83
CA ALA A 313 -5.41 -32.04 -6.50
C ALA A 313 -6.59 -31.87 -5.54
N ALA A 314 -6.48 -31.02 -4.53
CA ALA A 314 -7.56 -30.75 -3.60
C ALA A 314 -8.78 -30.12 -4.28
N SER A 315 -8.56 -29.16 -5.19
CA SER A 315 -9.62 -28.53 -5.97
C SER A 315 -10.33 -29.55 -6.85
N PHE A 316 -9.56 -30.41 -7.55
CA PHE A 316 -10.11 -31.50 -8.35
C PHE A 316 -10.94 -32.47 -7.49
N CYS A 317 -10.39 -32.96 -6.38
CA CYS A 317 -11.09 -33.87 -5.48
C CYS A 317 -12.37 -33.24 -4.92
N THR A 318 -12.34 -31.96 -4.54
CA THR A 318 -13.54 -31.27 -4.03
C THR A 318 -14.65 -31.22 -5.07
N LEU A 319 -14.33 -30.92 -6.33
CA LEU A 319 -15.33 -30.91 -7.42
C LEU A 319 -15.84 -32.32 -7.74
N GLN A 320 -14.97 -33.33 -7.67
CA GLN A 320 -15.37 -34.73 -7.86
C GLN A 320 -16.27 -35.23 -6.73
N TYR A 321 -16.04 -34.77 -5.50
CA TYR A 321 -16.93 -35.03 -4.39
C TYR A 321 -18.34 -34.46 -4.66
N VAL A 322 -18.44 -33.22 -5.16
CA VAL A 322 -19.74 -32.62 -5.51
C VAL A 322 -20.44 -33.39 -6.64
N GLN A 323 -19.69 -33.95 -7.58
CA GLN A 323 -20.23 -34.72 -8.71
C GLN A 323 -20.68 -36.13 -8.32
N TYR A 324 -19.89 -36.85 -7.52
CA TYR A 324 -20.04 -38.29 -7.30
C TYR A 324 -20.32 -38.70 -5.84
N GLY A 325 -20.14 -37.80 -4.87
CA GLY A 325 -20.44 -38.04 -3.45
C GLY A 325 -19.48 -38.96 -2.69
N TYR A 326 -18.42 -39.49 -3.34
CA TYR A 326 -17.51 -40.42 -2.68
C TYR A 326 -16.63 -39.74 -1.62
N ARG A 327 -16.62 -40.29 -0.40
CA ARG A 327 -15.86 -39.76 0.76
C ARG A 327 -14.35 -39.73 0.56
N ILE A 328 -13.81 -40.61 -0.29
CA ILE A 328 -12.35 -40.64 -0.59
C ILE A 328 -11.87 -39.30 -1.17
N TYR A 329 -12.73 -38.59 -1.90
CA TYR A 329 -12.42 -37.29 -2.45
C TYR A 329 -12.38 -36.19 -1.38
N ILE A 330 -13.22 -36.27 -0.34
CA ILE A 330 -13.14 -35.36 0.81
C ILE A 330 -11.82 -35.57 1.56
N LEU A 331 -11.43 -36.84 1.75
CA LEU A 331 -10.18 -37.16 2.43
C LEU A 331 -8.97 -36.57 1.69
N LEU A 332 -8.89 -36.81 0.38
CA LEU A 332 -7.79 -36.30 -0.45
C LEU A 332 -7.83 -34.77 -0.60
N GLY A 333 -9.02 -34.17 -0.68
CA GLY A 333 -9.19 -32.72 -0.79
C GLY A 333 -8.99 -31.96 0.52
N GLY A 334 -9.34 -32.57 1.66
CA GLY A 334 -9.23 -31.97 2.98
C GLY A 334 -7.80 -31.90 3.50
N VAL A 335 -6.95 -32.88 3.17
CA VAL A 335 -5.57 -32.96 3.70
C VAL A 335 -4.75 -31.68 3.46
N PRO A 336 -4.67 -31.12 2.23
CA PRO A 336 -3.90 -29.88 2.01
C PRO A 336 -4.43 -28.67 2.78
N VAL A 337 -5.76 -28.59 2.94
CA VAL A 337 -6.42 -27.53 3.72
C VAL A 337 -6.10 -27.67 5.21
N ILE A 338 -6.21 -28.89 5.74
CA ILE A 338 -5.90 -29.21 7.15
C ILE A 338 -4.43 -28.91 7.43
N VAL A 339 -3.50 -29.38 6.59
CA VAL A 339 -2.06 -29.15 6.78
C VAL A 339 -1.72 -27.66 6.73
N SER A 340 -2.24 -26.92 5.74
CA SER A 340 -1.95 -25.48 5.61
C SER A 340 -2.52 -24.66 6.78
N LEU A 341 -3.77 -24.90 7.17
CA LEU A 341 -4.38 -24.25 8.34
C LEU A 341 -3.67 -24.63 9.65
N GLY A 342 -3.25 -25.89 9.79
CA GLY A 342 -2.47 -26.37 10.93
C GLY A 342 -1.11 -25.67 11.05
N VAL A 343 -0.37 -25.55 9.94
CA VAL A 343 0.90 -24.81 9.90
C VAL A 343 0.68 -23.34 10.24
N LEU A 344 -0.33 -22.67 9.68
CA LEU A 344 -0.64 -21.29 10.00
C LEU A 344 -1.01 -21.12 11.48
N THR A 345 -1.80 -22.04 12.02
CA THR A 345 -2.18 -22.04 13.45
C THR A 345 -0.93 -22.12 14.33
N LEU A 346 0.00 -23.01 14.01
CA LEU A 346 1.28 -23.14 14.75
C LEU A 346 2.13 -21.88 14.66
N VAL A 347 2.19 -21.24 13.48
CA VAL A 347 2.91 -19.97 13.30
C VAL A 347 2.32 -18.88 14.18
N PHE A 348 1.00 -18.70 14.17
CA PHE A 348 0.34 -17.69 15.03
C PHE A 348 0.47 -17.97 16.52
N LEU A 349 0.48 -19.26 16.92
CA LEU A 349 0.75 -19.63 18.31
C LEU A 349 2.19 -19.33 18.70
N LEU A 350 3.16 -19.59 17.83
CA LEU A 350 4.57 -19.27 18.06
C LEU A 350 4.80 -17.75 18.13
N ASP A 351 4.14 -17.00 17.26
CA ASP A 351 4.10 -15.53 17.31
C ASP A 351 3.47 -15.03 18.62
N PHE A 352 2.42 -15.68 19.10
CA PHE A 352 1.85 -15.36 20.42
C PHE A 352 2.84 -15.64 21.56
N TYR A 353 3.49 -16.81 21.59
CA TYR A 353 4.48 -17.12 22.63
C TYR A 353 5.68 -16.17 22.61
N SER A 354 6.07 -15.67 21.44
CA SER A 354 7.19 -14.73 21.31
C SER A 354 6.81 -13.27 21.59
N LEU A 355 5.66 -12.80 21.08
CA LEU A 355 5.25 -11.38 21.11
C LEU A 355 4.17 -11.06 22.14
N HIS A 356 3.55 -12.07 22.75
CA HIS A 356 2.47 -11.95 23.75
C HIS A 356 1.26 -11.12 23.28
N ARG A 357 0.99 -11.14 21.97
CA ARG A 357 -0.13 -10.41 21.35
C ARG A 357 -1.39 -11.26 21.31
N PHE A 358 -2.40 -10.89 22.09
CA PHE A 358 -3.70 -11.58 22.11
C PHE A 358 -4.41 -11.64 20.75
N SER A 359 -4.08 -10.75 19.80
CA SER A 359 -4.57 -10.83 18.41
C SER A 359 -4.14 -12.12 17.73
N ASP A 360 -2.92 -12.57 17.99
CA ASP A 360 -2.29 -13.68 17.28
C ASP A 360 -2.83 -15.00 17.83
N LEU A 361 -3.07 -15.07 19.14
CA LEU A 361 -3.83 -16.15 19.78
C LEU A 361 -5.26 -16.24 19.20
N ALA A 362 -5.97 -15.11 19.11
CA ALA A 362 -7.33 -15.11 18.57
C ALA A 362 -7.38 -15.58 17.11
N MET A 363 -6.44 -15.11 16.27
CA MET A 363 -6.32 -15.58 14.89
C MET A 363 -5.95 -17.08 14.81
N GLY A 364 -5.02 -17.54 15.65
CA GLY A 364 -4.67 -18.96 15.74
C GLY A 364 -5.87 -19.83 16.13
N THR A 365 -6.66 -19.42 17.13
CA THR A 365 -7.88 -20.15 17.50
C THR A 365 -8.93 -20.17 16.39
N CYS A 366 -9.09 -19.08 15.63
CA CYS A 366 -10.00 -19.05 14.48
C CYS A 366 -9.55 -20.03 13.38
N LEU A 367 -8.25 -20.07 13.07
CA LEU A 367 -7.70 -21.00 12.08
C LEU A 367 -7.82 -22.46 12.53
N PHE A 368 -7.61 -22.73 13.81
CA PHE A 368 -7.83 -24.03 14.41
C PHE A 368 -9.31 -24.48 14.29
N LEU A 369 -10.26 -23.59 14.56
CA LEU A 369 -11.68 -23.87 14.37
C LEU A 369 -12.02 -24.13 12.90
N ALA A 370 -11.46 -23.36 11.97
CA ALA A 370 -11.67 -23.57 10.53
C ALA A 370 -11.16 -24.95 10.07
N MET A 371 -10.07 -25.45 10.65
CA MET A 371 -9.50 -26.77 10.38
C MET A 371 -10.46 -27.92 10.73
N LEU A 372 -11.42 -27.70 11.63
CA LEU A 372 -12.42 -28.71 12.00
C LEU A 372 -13.51 -28.91 10.94
N SER A 373 -13.72 -27.93 10.05
CA SER A 373 -14.74 -28.03 8.99
C SER A 373 -14.50 -29.21 8.04
N PRO A 374 -13.33 -29.38 7.39
CA PRO A 374 -13.07 -30.55 6.54
C PRO A 374 -13.12 -31.87 7.33
N ILE A 375 -12.80 -31.87 8.62
CA ILE A 375 -12.90 -33.07 9.49
C ILE A 375 -14.38 -33.43 9.71
N SER A 376 -15.25 -32.45 9.93
CA SER A 376 -16.70 -32.68 10.09
C SER A 376 -17.33 -33.36 8.87
N LEU A 377 -16.83 -33.06 7.67
CA LEU A 377 -17.26 -33.69 6.41
C LEU A 377 -16.79 -35.14 6.25
N LEU A 378 -15.79 -35.58 7.01
CA LEU A 378 -15.33 -36.97 7.01
C LEU A 378 -16.17 -37.85 7.94
N VAL A 379 -16.70 -37.26 9.01
CA VAL A 379 -17.45 -37.98 10.06
C VAL A 379 -18.91 -38.23 9.65
N GLY A 380 -19.54 -37.29 8.95
CA GLY A 380 -20.96 -37.35 8.56
C GLY A 380 -21.22 -37.03 7.10
N GLU A 381 -22.48 -37.17 6.68
CA GLU A 381 -22.95 -36.61 5.41
C GLU A 381 -22.94 -35.08 5.47
N PHE A 382 -22.74 -34.42 4.32
CA PHE A 382 -22.79 -32.97 4.24
C PHE A 382 -24.16 -32.46 4.71
N ARG A 383 -24.15 -31.72 5.82
CA ARG A 383 -25.26 -30.92 6.34
C ARG A 383 -24.78 -29.50 6.55
N GLY A 384 -25.66 -28.52 6.58
CA GLY A 384 -25.25 -27.12 6.77
C GLY A 384 -24.45 -26.88 8.04
N LEU A 385 -24.75 -27.59 9.13
CA LEU A 385 -23.99 -27.52 10.38
C LEU A 385 -22.51 -27.92 10.25
N SER A 386 -22.11 -28.61 9.17
CA SER A 386 -20.68 -28.86 8.87
C SER A 386 -19.90 -27.57 8.55
N LEU A 387 -20.59 -26.49 8.18
CA LEU A 387 -20.03 -25.17 7.95
C LEU A 387 -19.93 -24.34 9.24
N LEU A 388 -20.51 -24.79 10.35
CA LEU A 388 -20.50 -24.05 11.62
C LEU A 388 -19.09 -23.69 12.10
N PRO A 389 -18.08 -24.60 12.11
CA PRO A 389 -16.73 -24.23 12.53
C PRO A 389 -16.13 -23.13 11.66
N LEU A 390 -16.44 -23.14 10.37
CA LEU A 390 -15.98 -22.14 9.41
C LEU A 390 -16.70 -20.79 9.60
N ALA A 391 -18.01 -20.81 9.87
CA ALA A 391 -18.79 -19.61 10.16
C ALA A 391 -18.32 -18.92 11.45
N VAL A 392 -18.10 -19.70 12.52
CA VAL A 392 -17.57 -19.21 13.79
C VAL A 392 -16.16 -18.64 13.60
N ALA A 393 -15.30 -19.33 12.86
CA ALA A 393 -13.96 -18.82 12.54
C ALA A 393 -14.01 -17.51 11.75
N ALA A 394 -14.86 -17.41 10.72
CA ALA A 394 -14.99 -16.20 9.90
C ALA A 394 -15.50 -15.00 10.71
N PHE A 395 -16.50 -15.19 11.57
CA PHE A 395 -16.95 -14.15 12.49
C PHE A 395 -15.89 -13.80 13.53
N GLY A 396 -15.14 -14.78 14.04
CA GLY A 396 -14.01 -14.55 14.94
C GLY A 396 -12.97 -13.63 14.32
N VAL A 397 -12.55 -13.90 13.08
CA VAL A 397 -11.62 -13.07 12.30
C VAL A 397 -12.19 -11.67 12.05
N PHE A 398 -13.48 -11.56 11.70
CA PHE A 398 -14.13 -10.26 11.54
C PHE A 398 -14.13 -9.46 12.85
N LEU A 399 -14.50 -10.07 13.97
CA LEU A 399 -14.59 -9.38 15.27
C LEU A 399 -13.22 -8.94 15.78
N THR A 400 -12.18 -9.77 15.65
CA THR A 400 -10.81 -9.39 16.03
C THR A 400 -10.32 -8.23 15.18
N HIS A 401 -10.58 -8.27 13.87
CA HIS A 401 -10.24 -7.17 12.96
C HIS A 401 -11.03 -5.90 13.26
N ALA A 402 -12.35 -5.97 13.41
CA ALA A 402 -13.19 -4.83 13.71
C ALA A 402 -12.79 -4.15 15.03
N ARG A 403 -12.49 -4.93 16.08
CA ARG A 403 -11.96 -4.40 17.34
C ARG A 403 -10.64 -3.64 17.13
N TYR A 404 -9.74 -4.19 16.31
CA TYR A 404 -8.50 -3.51 15.97
C TYR A 404 -8.73 -2.20 15.21
N VAL A 405 -9.64 -2.17 14.22
CA VAL A 405 -9.97 -0.96 13.46
C VAL A 405 -10.54 0.11 14.39
N VAL A 406 -11.53 -0.23 15.21
CA VAL A 406 -12.16 0.67 16.19
C VAL A 406 -11.13 1.19 17.19
N GLY A 407 -10.27 0.33 17.72
CA GLY A 407 -9.19 0.75 18.62
C GLY A 407 -8.21 1.72 17.95
N SER A 408 -7.83 1.44 16.71
CA SER A 408 -6.91 2.29 15.94
C SER A 408 -7.51 3.66 15.63
N THR A 409 -8.79 3.73 15.26
CA THR A 409 -9.46 4.99 14.94
C THR A 409 -9.67 5.85 16.18
N ILE A 410 -10.07 5.25 17.30
CA ILE A 410 -10.21 5.95 18.59
C ILE A 410 -8.85 6.49 19.03
N HIS A 411 -7.78 5.70 18.93
CA HIS A 411 -6.43 6.14 19.28
C HIS A 411 -5.94 7.29 18.41
N GLU A 412 -6.23 7.25 17.11
CA GLU A 412 -5.90 8.33 16.18
C GLU A 412 -6.69 9.60 16.48
N LEU A 413 -7.99 9.49 16.79
CA LEU A 413 -8.84 10.61 17.22
C LEU A 413 -8.35 11.23 18.54
N MET A 414 -7.96 10.41 19.51
CA MET A 414 -7.39 10.91 20.77
C MET A 414 -6.06 11.65 20.53
N ARG A 415 -5.22 11.16 19.61
CA ARG A 415 -3.98 11.85 19.24
C ARG A 415 -4.26 13.20 18.57
N THR A 416 -5.24 13.30 17.68
CA THR A 416 -5.58 14.57 17.03
C THR A 416 -6.13 15.58 18.04
N ILE A 417 -7.02 15.16 18.94
CA ILE A 417 -7.57 16.02 19.99
C ILE A 417 -6.46 16.52 20.93
N ARG A 418 -5.51 15.65 21.33
CA ARG A 418 -4.36 16.06 22.15
C ARG A 418 -3.45 17.06 21.42
N ALA A 419 -3.19 16.84 20.13
CA ALA A 419 -2.38 17.76 19.33
C ALA A 419 -3.06 19.14 19.15
N GLU A 420 -4.37 19.17 18.94
CA GLU A 420 -5.16 20.41 18.87
C GLU A 420 -5.18 21.16 20.21
N ARG A 421 -5.31 20.45 21.34
CA ARG A 421 -5.20 21.07 22.67
C ARG A 421 -3.80 21.64 22.93
N CYS A 422 -2.73 20.91 22.63
CA CYS A 422 -1.36 21.42 22.81
C CYS A 422 -1.04 22.61 21.89
N SER A 423 -1.53 22.62 20.66
CA SER A 423 -1.33 23.74 19.74
C SER A 423 -2.14 24.99 20.13
N CYS A 424 -3.34 24.81 20.69
CA CYS A 424 -4.10 25.92 21.30
C CYS A 424 -3.40 26.51 22.54
N LEU A 425 -2.78 25.66 23.36
CA LEU A 425 -1.98 26.09 24.52
C LEU A 425 -0.72 26.87 24.11
N HIS A 426 -0.05 26.49 23.01
CA HIS A 426 1.08 27.27 22.51
C HIS A 426 0.66 28.62 21.91
N ARG A 427 -0.44 28.68 21.15
CA ARG A 427 -0.98 29.95 20.62
C ARG A 427 -1.40 30.94 21.71
N THR A 428 -1.92 30.44 22.83
CA THR A 428 -2.27 31.28 23.99
C THR A 428 -1.02 31.74 24.76
N SER A 429 0.04 30.92 24.83
CA SER A 429 1.32 31.35 25.43
C SER A 429 2.07 32.40 24.61
N ASP A 430 1.99 32.35 23.27
CA ASP A 430 2.65 33.33 22.38
C ASP A 430 1.89 34.67 22.31
N THR A 431 0.59 34.68 22.61
CA THR A 431 -0.20 35.90 22.73
C THR A 431 0.01 36.56 24.10
N ALA A 432 0.15 35.77 25.17
CA ALA A 432 0.47 36.28 26.51
C ALA A 432 1.91 36.80 26.67
N LYS A 433 2.86 36.39 25.83
CA LYS A 433 4.24 36.96 25.80
C LYS A 433 4.37 38.24 24.98
N LYS A 434 3.31 38.66 24.27
CA LYS A 434 3.28 39.86 23.41
C LYS A 434 2.43 40.99 23.99
N SER A 435 1.80 40.77 25.14
CA SER A 435 1.30 41.80 26.05
C SER A 435 2.34 42.06 27.13
#